data_AF-A0A0C9TX42-F1
#
_entry.id   AF-A0A0C9TX42-F1
#
_cell.length_a   1.000
_cell.length_b   1.000
_cell.length_c   1.000
_cell.angle_alpha   90.00
_cell.angle_beta   90.00
_cell.angle_gamma   90.00
#
_symmetry.space_group_name_H-M   'P 1'
#
loop_
_entity.id
_entity.type
_entity.pdbx_description
1 polymer ?
#
loop_
_entity_poly.entity_id
_entity_poly.type
_entity_poly.pdbx_seq_one_letter_code
_entity_poly.pdbx_strand_id
1 'polypeptide(L)'
;MANAQFAMTHPAAAVLLSLIFTEPPGSYPARSVRQLDGEPMSAISVLPNELLIEIFEYVYSGCREESYRFNETNDPDASLSQSSYETRYDPHSSSLFPYNVATVCQAWKDIVCSGSFPAFWTRVVVVAGITTPETVRELLSFSGGLPVGVSVISGWSSRVERRKGTEFECLGDETASAECITRLILPNVKRLKKLLYLLSRSSSLAAVRRMLRGKSRLEELWMECEEDDGEGEGDPGANQLNDEENCGWKFITFAVKHLHVDNYTFKLACSPKSDGFHDLIRVHSITLSWPRLVADSGSGGSGGTAGIDDHGCLRRSAGRIDFREFLAILQEAPDLKCLTIRNEQFEGLDDDSAVVCDLPSLRFVTLDGVRARFIRRFCRSINADVDSISAVRVSGGVIVREELEVECRVLNIEY
;
A
#
# COMPACT_ATOMS: atom_id res chain seq x y z
N MET A 1 -3.44 -1.45 32.72
CA MET A 1 -2.59 -0.27 32.42
C MET A 1 -1.13 -0.60 32.09
N ALA A 2 -0.69 -1.87 32.05
CA ALA A 2 0.70 -2.23 31.68
C ALA A 2 0.95 -2.41 30.16
N ASN A 3 -0.09 -2.45 29.32
CA ASN A 3 0.05 -2.72 27.87
C ASN A 3 0.15 -1.45 26.99
N ALA A 4 0.00 -0.24 27.55
CA ALA A 4 0.05 1.01 26.78
C ALA A 4 1.49 1.57 26.58
N GLN A 5 2.46 1.14 27.41
CA GLN A 5 3.84 1.65 27.33
C GLN A 5 4.69 0.99 26.23
N PHE A 6 4.31 -0.18 25.72
CA PHE A 6 5.07 -0.91 24.70
C PHE A 6 4.58 -0.69 23.27
N ALA A 7 3.38 -0.15 23.07
CA ALA A 7 2.89 0.28 21.74
C ALA A 7 3.63 1.52 21.17
N MET A 8 4.63 2.05 21.91
CA MET A 8 5.39 3.26 21.57
C MET A 8 6.65 2.99 20.71
N THR A 9 6.74 1.87 19.98
CA THR A 9 7.82 1.67 19.00
C THR A 9 7.48 2.28 17.65
N HIS A 10 6.20 2.49 17.35
CA HIS A 10 5.74 3.17 16.14
C HIS A 10 5.25 4.58 16.48
N PRO A 11 5.97 5.64 16.11
CA PRO A 11 5.57 6.98 16.53
C PRO A 11 4.24 7.47 15.94
N ALA A 12 3.80 6.92 14.80
CA ALA A 12 2.42 7.08 14.31
C ALA A 12 1.39 6.62 15.31
N ALA A 13 1.64 5.45 15.88
CA ALA A 13 0.77 4.86 16.86
C ALA A 13 0.79 5.77 18.09
N ALA A 14 1.94 6.28 18.53
CA ALA A 14 1.98 7.24 19.63
C ALA A 14 1.16 8.53 19.34
N VAL A 15 1.28 9.11 18.14
CA VAL A 15 0.50 10.30 17.73
C VAL A 15 -0.99 9.96 17.66
N LEU A 16 -1.39 8.89 16.97
CA LEU A 16 -2.78 8.45 16.87
C LEU A 16 -3.36 8.04 18.23
N LEU A 17 -2.62 7.29 19.03
CA LEU A 17 -2.97 6.93 20.40
C LEU A 17 -3.14 8.18 21.26
N SER A 18 -2.29 9.20 21.12
CA SER A 18 -2.47 10.46 21.85
C SER A 18 -3.71 11.22 21.42
N LEU A 19 -4.15 11.09 20.16
CA LEU A 19 -5.44 11.63 19.70
C LEU A 19 -6.64 10.85 20.25
N ILE A 20 -6.49 9.53 20.38
CA ILE A 20 -7.54 8.59 20.79
C ILE A 20 -7.72 8.56 22.32
N PHE A 21 -6.62 8.66 23.06
CA PHE A 21 -6.54 8.49 24.51
C PHE A 21 -6.33 9.82 25.25
N THR A 22 -6.78 10.95 24.70
CA THR A 22 -7.02 12.14 25.54
C THR A 22 -8.10 11.74 26.56
N GLU A 23 -7.68 11.24 27.72
CA GLU A 23 -8.60 10.87 28.78
C GLU A 23 -9.50 12.07 29.09
N PRO A 24 -10.82 11.86 29.22
CA PRO A 24 -11.70 12.93 29.64
C PRO A 24 -11.16 13.50 30.96
N PRO A 25 -11.08 14.83 31.12
CA PRO A 25 -10.55 15.46 32.33
C PRO A 25 -11.48 15.16 33.51
N GLY A 26 -11.28 14.02 34.18
CA GLY A 26 -12.16 13.62 35.26
C GLY A 26 -12.00 12.17 35.72
N SER A 27 -10.81 11.75 36.18
CA SER A 27 -10.70 10.58 37.07
C SER A 27 -9.32 10.38 37.74
N TYR A 28 -8.42 11.37 37.73
CA TYR A 28 -7.22 11.24 38.56
C TYR A 28 -7.55 11.67 39.99
N PRO A 29 -7.39 10.79 41.00
CA PRO A 29 -7.51 11.21 42.39
C PRO A 29 -6.50 12.33 42.61
N ALA A 30 -6.99 13.47 43.11
CA ALA A 30 -6.25 14.69 43.34
C ALA A 30 -4.85 14.42 43.92
N ARG A 31 -3.86 14.29 43.04
CA ARG A 31 -2.47 14.37 43.43
C ARG A 31 -2.28 15.85 43.72
N SER A 32 -2.09 16.17 44.99
CA SER A 32 -1.75 17.51 45.47
C SER A 32 -0.50 18.00 44.74
N VAL A 33 -0.72 18.68 43.62
CA VAL A 33 0.30 19.38 42.85
C VAL A 33 0.57 20.65 43.63
N ARG A 34 1.78 20.75 44.19
CA ARG A 34 2.30 22.00 44.74
C ARG A 34 2.21 23.06 43.63
N GLN A 35 1.48 24.14 43.90
CA GLN A 35 1.54 25.36 43.10
C GLN A 35 2.99 25.82 43.03
N LEU A 36 3.64 25.54 41.91
CA LEU A 36 4.84 26.24 41.48
C LEU A 36 4.32 27.48 40.75
N ASP A 37 4.38 28.61 41.46
CA ASP A 37 4.07 29.93 40.90
C ASP A 37 4.96 30.21 39.69
N GLY A 38 4.33 30.43 38.53
CA GLY A 38 4.95 31.10 37.40
C GLY A 38 5.56 30.21 36.31
N GLU A 39 4.91 29.11 35.89
CA GLU A 39 5.25 28.56 34.57
C GLU A 39 4.79 29.54 33.46
N PRO A 40 5.68 29.95 32.56
CA PRO A 40 5.32 30.76 31.41
C PRO A 40 4.36 29.94 30.53
N MET A 41 3.10 30.36 30.45
CA MET A 41 2.20 29.85 29.42
C MET A 41 2.92 29.94 28.08
N SER A 42 3.07 28.81 27.38
CA SER A 42 3.74 28.81 26.09
C SER A 42 3.00 29.79 25.16
N ALA A 43 3.74 30.73 24.57
CA ALA A 43 3.18 31.88 23.86
C ALA A 43 2.27 31.51 22.66
N ILE A 44 2.29 30.25 22.24
CA ILE A 44 1.56 29.74 21.08
C ILE A 44 0.06 29.55 21.37
N SER A 45 -0.35 29.28 22.62
CA SER A 45 -1.78 29.16 22.96
C SER A 45 -2.53 30.50 22.98
N VAL A 46 -1.81 31.62 22.77
CA VAL A 46 -2.33 32.99 22.78
C VAL A 46 -2.73 33.47 21.37
N LEU A 47 -2.43 32.71 20.31
CA LEU A 47 -2.81 33.10 18.96
C LEU A 47 -4.34 33.01 18.77
N PRO A 48 -4.98 34.03 18.18
CA PRO A 48 -6.38 33.96 17.74
C PRO A 48 -6.62 32.77 16.81
N ASN A 49 -7.81 32.16 16.92
CA ASN A 49 -8.17 30.99 16.12
C ASN A 49 -8.04 31.26 14.62
N GLU A 50 -8.35 32.48 14.18
CA GLU A 50 -8.26 32.90 12.78
C GLU A 50 -6.81 32.82 12.27
N LEU A 51 -5.83 33.24 13.09
CA LEU A 51 -4.42 33.13 12.71
C LEU A 51 -3.94 31.68 12.72
N LEU A 52 -4.43 30.85 13.65
CA LEU A 52 -4.11 29.43 13.68
C LEU A 52 -4.64 28.71 12.43
N ILE A 53 -5.85 29.03 12.00
CA ILE A 53 -6.45 28.47 10.77
C ILE A 53 -5.59 28.81 9.56
N GLU A 54 -5.21 30.07 9.37
CA GLU A 54 -4.34 30.50 8.26
C GLU A 54 -2.99 29.76 8.27
N ILE A 55 -2.39 29.57 9.45
CA ILE A 55 -1.16 28.77 9.60
C ILE A 55 -1.41 27.31 9.18
N PHE A 56 -2.52 26.71 9.63
CA PHE A 56 -2.83 25.32 9.30
C PHE A 56 -3.12 25.13 7.82
N GLU A 57 -3.81 26.08 7.18
CA GLU A 57 -4.03 26.06 5.72
C GLU A 57 -2.72 26.18 4.94
N TYR A 58 -1.80 27.04 5.39
CA TYR A 58 -0.47 27.16 4.79
C TYR A 58 0.31 25.85 4.91
N VAL A 59 0.36 25.25 6.10
CA VAL A 59 1.03 23.95 6.34
C VAL A 59 0.38 22.86 5.49
N TYR A 60 -0.95 22.75 5.49
CA TYR A 60 -1.69 21.78 4.68
C TYR A 60 -1.38 21.90 3.19
N SER A 61 -1.33 23.13 2.67
CA SER A 61 -1.04 23.39 1.26
C SER A 61 0.38 22.95 0.90
N GLY A 62 1.39 23.28 1.73
CA GLY A 62 2.75 22.80 1.54
C GLY A 62 2.85 21.27 1.52
N CYS A 63 2.15 20.60 2.44
CA CYS A 63 2.11 19.12 2.50
C CYS A 63 1.44 18.48 1.27
N ARG A 64 0.48 19.17 0.64
CA ARG A 64 -0.14 18.71 -0.61
C ARG A 64 0.75 18.90 -1.81
N GLU A 65 1.40 20.06 -1.93
CA GLU A 65 2.29 20.35 -3.05
C GLU A 65 3.47 19.38 -3.12
N GLU A 66 4.07 19.06 -1.97
CA GLU A 66 5.11 18.03 -1.89
C GLU A 66 4.63 16.70 -2.47
N SER A 67 3.42 16.27 -2.08
CA SER A 67 2.83 15.03 -2.59
C SER A 67 2.53 15.06 -4.09
N TYR A 68 2.19 16.21 -4.68
CA TYR A 68 1.96 16.31 -6.12
C TYR A 68 3.26 16.32 -6.91
N ARG A 69 4.30 17.00 -6.41
CA ARG A 69 5.60 17.04 -7.09
C ARG A 69 6.18 15.64 -7.27
N PHE A 70 6.05 14.76 -6.27
CA PHE A 70 6.47 13.35 -6.40
C PHE A 70 5.67 12.55 -7.43
N ASN A 71 4.42 12.95 -7.72
CA ASN A 71 3.57 12.24 -8.68
C ASN A 71 3.73 12.77 -10.12
N GLU A 72 4.06 14.05 -10.30
CA GLU A 72 4.15 14.68 -11.62
C GLU A 72 5.55 14.72 -12.21
N THR A 73 6.60 14.60 -11.39
CA THR A 73 7.93 14.41 -11.96
C THR A 73 7.94 13.07 -12.68
N ASN A 74 7.82 13.10 -14.01
CA ASN A 74 8.18 12.02 -14.94
C ASN A 74 9.68 11.66 -14.85
N ASP A 75 10.35 12.05 -13.77
CA ASP A 75 11.69 11.66 -13.47
C ASP A 75 11.64 10.19 -13.06
N PRO A 76 12.15 9.26 -13.89
CA PRO A 76 12.18 7.85 -13.57
C PRO A 76 12.97 7.59 -12.27
N ASP A 77 13.86 8.49 -11.85
CA ASP A 77 14.58 8.40 -10.58
C ASP A 77 13.71 8.76 -9.36
N ALA A 78 12.77 9.69 -9.51
CA ALA A 78 11.90 10.12 -8.41
C ALA A 78 10.92 9.03 -7.97
N SER A 79 10.66 8.01 -8.80
CA SER A 79 9.76 6.88 -8.51
C SER A 79 10.29 5.90 -7.44
N LEU A 80 11.60 5.87 -7.20
CA LEU A 80 12.22 5.08 -6.13
C LEU A 80 12.38 5.88 -4.83
N SER A 81 12.48 7.21 -4.95
CA SER A 81 12.36 8.16 -3.85
C SER A 81 10.93 8.67 -3.70
N GLN A 82 9.95 7.97 -4.28
CA GLN A 82 8.57 8.25 -3.99
C GLN A 82 8.50 8.11 -2.47
N SER A 83 8.07 9.16 -1.79
CA SER A 83 7.73 9.09 -0.38
C SER A 83 6.50 8.20 -0.27
N SER A 84 6.63 6.92 -0.63
CA SER A 84 5.76 5.90 -0.14
C SER A 84 5.86 6.01 1.37
N TYR A 85 4.76 5.75 2.04
CA TYR A 85 4.79 5.58 3.48
C TYR A 85 5.79 4.46 3.91
N GLU A 86 6.47 3.76 2.97
CA GLU A 86 7.61 2.87 3.23
C GLU A 86 8.89 3.60 3.65
N THR A 87 9.06 4.91 3.37
CA THR A 87 10.10 5.68 4.08
C THR A 87 9.62 5.84 5.51
N ARG A 88 9.90 4.80 6.32
CA ARG A 88 9.65 4.66 7.76
C ARG A 88 8.80 5.79 8.30
N TYR A 89 7.48 5.59 8.29
CA TYR A 89 6.49 6.54 8.78
C TYR A 89 7.07 7.45 9.87
N ASP A 90 7.50 8.65 9.45
CA ASP A 90 8.11 9.60 10.36
C ASP A 90 6.97 10.36 11.05
N PRO A 91 6.77 10.22 12.36
CA PRO A 91 5.74 10.95 13.13
C PRO A 91 5.85 12.47 12.97
N HIS A 92 7.04 12.95 12.64
CA HIS A 92 7.36 14.35 12.47
C HIS A 92 7.27 14.78 11.01
N SER A 93 6.97 13.87 10.09
CA SER A 93 6.74 14.21 8.69
C SER A 93 5.58 15.20 8.60
N SER A 94 5.82 16.29 7.88
CA SER A 94 4.79 17.24 7.43
C SER A 94 3.63 16.50 6.75
N SER A 95 3.93 15.38 6.07
CA SER A 95 2.94 14.53 5.40
C SER A 95 1.87 13.93 6.33
N LEU A 96 2.04 14.02 7.66
CA LEU A 96 1.07 13.57 8.67
C LEU A 96 0.12 14.67 9.15
N PHE A 97 0.13 15.84 8.54
CA PHE A 97 -0.96 16.78 8.75
C PHE A 97 -2.32 16.11 8.42
N PRO A 98 -3.37 16.28 9.26
CA PRO A 98 -3.48 17.18 10.42
C PRO A 98 -3.13 16.54 11.77
N TYR A 99 -2.70 15.28 11.81
CA TYR A 99 -2.52 14.51 13.04
C TYR A 99 -1.50 15.14 14.00
N ASN A 100 -0.36 15.60 13.48
CA ASN A 100 0.68 16.28 14.26
C ASN A 100 0.20 17.60 14.90
N VAL A 101 -0.67 18.34 14.22
CA VAL A 101 -1.26 19.59 14.73
C VAL A 101 -2.30 19.28 15.81
N ALA A 102 -3.13 18.26 15.58
CA ALA A 102 -4.17 17.83 16.51
C ALA A 102 -3.60 17.28 17.84
N THR A 103 -2.34 16.86 17.89
CA THR A 103 -1.69 16.37 19.12
C THR A 103 -1.01 17.45 19.96
N VAL A 104 -0.88 18.68 19.46
CA VAL A 104 -0.19 19.76 20.18
C VAL A 104 -0.94 20.16 21.45
N CYS A 105 -2.22 20.52 21.31
CA CYS A 105 -3.09 20.85 22.43
C CYS A 105 -4.57 20.72 22.03
N GLN A 106 -5.47 20.73 23.02
CA GLN A 106 -6.90 20.56 22.77
C GLN A 106 -7.48 21.67 21.89
N ALA A 107 -7.07 22.92 22.07
CA ALA A 107 -7.55 24.03 21.24
C ALA A 107 -7.21 23.83 19.75
N TRP A 108 -6.00 23.34 19.46
CA TRP A 108 -5.57 23.04 18.09
C TRP A 108 -6.36 21.87 17.51
N LYS A 109 -6.56 20.81 18.30
CA LYS A 109 -7.42 19.68 17.96
C LYS A 109 -8.84 20.13 17.60
N ASP A 110 -9.45 20.96 18.43
CA ASP A 110 -10.82 21.45 18.24
C ASP A 110 -10.96 22.27 16.95
N ILE A 111 -9.95 23.10 16.62
CA ILE A 111 -9.93 23.87 15.38
C ILE A 111 -9.85 22.95 14.16
N VAL A 112 -8.86 22.04 14.12
CA VAL A 112 -8.65 21.17 12.95
C VAL A 112 -9.73 20.10 12.80
N CYS A 113 -10.34 19.64 13.90
CA CYS A 113 -11.48 18.72 13.88
C CYS A 113 -12.82 19.43 13.68
N SER A 114 -12.86 20.75 13.62
CA SER A 114 -14.12 21.48 13.43
C SER A 114 -14.70 21.20 12.05
N GLY A 115 -16.04 21.09 11.98
CA GLY A 115 -16.75 20.89 10.71
C GLY A 115 -16.60 22.03 9.69
N SER A 116 -15.95 23.14 10.08
CA SER A 116 -15.65 24.26 9.18
C SER A 116 -14.47 23.97 8.24
N PHE A 117 -13.59 23.03 8.58
CA PHE A 117 -12.37 22.73 7.79
C PHE A 117 -12.24 21.25 7.41
N PRO A 118 -13.25 20.66 6.72
CA PRO A 118 -13.22 19.24 6.35
C PRO A 118 -12.10 18.89 5.37
N ALA A 119 -11.52 19.89 4.69
CA ALA A 119 -10.42 19.71 3.75
C ALA A 119 -9.16 19.11 4.41
N PHE A 120 -8.92 19.43 5.68
CA PHE A 120 -7.77 18.89 6.42
C PHE A 120 -7.82 17.37 6.56
N TRP A 121 -9.03 16.78 6.57
CA TRP A 121 -9.24 15.36 6.78
C TRP A 121 -9.47 14.56 5.48
N THR A 122 -9.14 15.12 4.31
CA THR A 122 -9.25 14.38 3.04
C THR A 122 -8.18 13.29 2.87
N ARG A 123 -7.23 13.17 3.80
CA ARG A 123 -6.19 12.14 3.84
C ARG A 123 -6.24 11.45 5.20
N VAL A 124 -6.85 10.27 5.25
CA VAL A 124 -7.01 9.51 6.49
C VAL A 124 -5.98 8.39 6.53
N VAL A 125 -5.21 8.32 7.62
CA VAL A 125 -4.31 7.21 7.93
C VAL A 125 -4.91 6.41 9.07
N VAL A 126 -4.93 5.08 8.91
CA VAL A 126 -5.41 4.11 9.88
C VAL A 126 -4.31 3.09 10.12
N VAL A 127 -3.99 2.82 11.38
CA VAL A 127 -2.98 1.82 11.74
C VAL A 127 -3.71 0.55 12.19
N ALA A 128 -3.59 -0.52 11.40
CA ALA A 128 -4.19 -1.81 11.70
C ALA A 128 -3.66 -2.36 13.02
N GLY A 129 -4.56 -2.90 13.85
CA GLY A 129 -4.28 -3.39 15.20
C GLY A 129 -4.22 -2.31 16.29
N ILE A 130 -4.22 -1.03 15.92
CA ILE A 130 -4.03 0.09 16.87
C ILE A 130 -5.22 1.05 16.84
N THR A 131 -5.67 1.47 15.66
CA THR A 131 -6.79 2.41 15.54
C THR A 131 -8.11 1.70 15.83
N THR A 132 -8.89 2.25 16.77
CA THR A 132 -10.20 1.68 17.11
C THR A 132 -11.24 1.94 16.01
N PRO A 133 -12.27 1.09 15.87
CA PRO A 133 -13.39 1.32 14.96
C PRO A 133 -14.06 2.69 15.12
N GLU A 134 -14.19 3.16 16.36
CA GLU A 134 -14.81 4.44 16.72
C GLU A 134 -14.00 5.60 16.14
N THR A 135 -12.68 5.57 16.31
CA THR A 135 -11.78 6.57 15.74
C THR A 135 -11.81 6.56 14.23
N VAL A 136 -11.84 5.39 13.57
CA VAL A 136 -11.97 5.33 12.10
C VAL A 136 -13.25 6.03 11.63
N ARG A 137 -14.38 5.80 12.31
CA ARG A 137 -15.65 6.49 11.99
C ARG A 137 -15.55 7.99 12.20
N GLU A 138 -14.95 8.41 13.31
CA GLU A 138 -14.75 9.82 13.65
C GLU A 138 -13.88 10.54 12.62
N LEU A 139 -12.72 9.97 12.27
CA LEU A 139 -11.81 10.50 11.24
C LEU A 139 -12.50 10.64 9.88
N LEU A 140 -13.23 9.61 9.47
CA LEU A 140 -14.03 9.66 8.24
C LEU A 140 -15.15 10.69 8.33
N SER A 141 -15.70 10.97 9.51
CA SER A 141 -16.74 11.99 9.68
C SER A 141 -16.21 13.42 9.53
N PHE A 142 -14.97 13.70 9.97
CA PHE A 142 -14.37 15.03 9.87
C PHE A 142 -14.19 15.53 8.43
N SER A 143 -13.97 14.62 7.49
CA SER A 143 -13.91 14.95 6.06
C SER A 143 -15.27 15.30 5.42
N GLY A 144 -16.37 15.14 6.16
CA GLY A 144 -17.71 15.47 5.72
C GLY A 144 -18.12 14.74 4.44
N GLY A 145 -18.53 15.49 3.41
CA GLY A 145 -18.89 14.96 2.09
C GLY A 145 -17.75 14.96 1.06
N LEU A 146 -16.55 15.39 1.44
CA LEU A 146 -15.46 15.59 0.48
C LEU A 146 -14.84 14.27 0.01
N PRO A 147 -14.21 14.27 -1.18
CA PRO A 147 -13.42 13.13 -1.63
C PRO A 147 -12.26 12.84 -0.67
N VAL A 148 -12.05 11.56 -0.36
CA VAL A 148 -11.10 11.11 0.67
C VAL A 148 -10.11 10.10 0.09
N GLY A 149 -8.86 10.20 0.51
CA GLY A 149 -7.87 9.13 0.43
C GLY A 149 -7.73 8.43 1.77
N VAL A 150 -7.78 7.09 1.79
CA VAL A 150 -7.53 6.30 3.01
C VAL A 150 -6.28 5.45 2.83
N SER A 151 -5.41 5.48 3.84
CA SER A 151 -4.22 4.63 3.94
C SER A 151 -4.33 3.77 5.19
N VAL A 152 -4.39 2.46 5.01
CA VAL A 152 -4.37 1.47 6.07
C VAL A 152 -2.97 0.87 6.09
N ILE A 153 -2.24 1.09 7.18
CA ILE A 153 -0.86 0.63 7.35
C ILE A 153 -0.79 -0.36 8.51
N SER A 154 0.10 -1.33 8.41
CA SER A 154 0.39 -2.24 9.51
C SER A 154 0.97 -1.47 10.70
N GLY A 155 0.51 -1.77 11.91
CA GLY A 155 1.17 -1.31 13.13
C GLY A 155 2.50 -2.02 13.40
N TRP A 156 2.79 -3.10 12.65
CA TRP A 156 3.98 -3.92 12.84
C TRP A 156 5.02 -3.59 11.78
N SER A 157 6.15 -3.02 12.19
CA SER A 157 7.36 -3.14 11.37
C SER A 157 8.05 -4.43 11.79
N SER A 158 7.75 -5.49 11.04
CA SER A 158 8.26 -6.86 11.18
C SER A 158 9.75 -6.98 11.55
N ARG A 159 10.57 -6.00 11.13
CA ARG A 159 12.04 -6.10 11.18
C ARG A 159 12.67 -5.80 12.53
N VAL A 160 12.06 -4.96 13.37
CA VAL A 160 12.70 -4.51 14.63
C VAL A 160 12.40 -5.47 15.78
N GLU A 161 11.18 -6.01 15.82
CA GLU A 161 10.70 -6.77 16.99
C GLU A 161 11.05 -8.26 16.93
N ARG A 162 11.14 -8.87 15.73
CA ARG A 162 11.55 -10.29 15.60
C ARG A 162 12.91 -10.61 16.20
N ARG A 163 13.85 -9.65 16.17
CA ARG A 163 15.20 -9.85 16.71
C ARG A 163 15.22 -10.02 18.22
N LYS A 164 14.16 -9.64 18.94
CA LYS A 164 14.13 -9.69 20.40
C LYS A 164 13.52 -10.96 20.98
N GLY A 165 13.00 -11.88 20.15
CA GLY A 165 12.57 -13.22 20.58
C GLY A 165 11.60 -13.25 21.77
N THR A 166 10.95 -12.12 22.07
CA THR A 166 10.01 -12.01 23.18
C THR A 166 8.63 -12.20 22.56
N GLU A 167 7.98 -13.31 22.88
CA GLU A 167 6.61 -13.63 22.50
C GLU A 167 5.67 -12.53 23.04
N PHE A 168 5.47 -11.47 22.25
CA PHE A 168 4.49 -10.44 22.56
C PHE A 168 3.10 -10.94 22.14
N GLU A 169 2.42 -11.64 23.06
CA GLU A 169 1.08 -12.22 22.90
C GLU A 169 -0.09 -11.20 22.82
N CYS A 170 0.13 -9.90 22.63
CA CYS A 170 -0.90 -8.90 22.95
C CYS A 170 -1.24 -7.83 21.90
N LEU A 171 -0.68 -7.87 20.69
CA LEU A 171 -1.13 -6.98 19.61
C LEU A 171 -2.13 -7.74 18.73
N GLY A 172 -3.33 -7.16 18.59
CA GLY A 172 -4.50 -7.82 18.00
C GLY A 172 -4.26 -8.34 16.58
N ASP A 173 -5.08 -9.31 16.19
CA ASP A 173 -5.09 -9.93 14.87
C ASP A 173 -5.18 -8.87 13.75
N GLU A 174 -4.08 -8.67 13.00
CA GLU A 174 -3.99 -7.73 11.87
C GLU A 174 -5.09 -8.00 10.85
N THR A 175 -5.39 -9.28 10.59
CA THR A 175 -6.41 -9.71 9.63
C THR A 175 -7.79 -9.26 10.10
N ALA A 176 -8.17 -9.56 11.34
CA ALA A 176 -9.44 -9.11 11.89
C ALA A 176 -9.55 -7.57 11.93
N SER A 177 -8.45 -6.87 12.22
CA SER A 177 -8.42 -5.42 12.22
C SER A 177 -8.59 -4.84 10.82
N ALA A 178 -7.87 -5.35 9.82
CA ALA A 178 -7.96 -4.93 8.44
C ALA A 178 -9.36 -5.18 7.86
N GLU A 179 -9.97 -6.33 8.17
CA GLU A 179 -11.37 -6.62 7.82
C GLU A 179 -12.34 -5.61 8.45
N CYS A 180 -12.18 -5.34 9.75
CA CYS A 180 -13.01 -4.40 10.48
C CYS A 180 -12.91 -2.98 9.88
N ILE A 181 -11.69 -2.49 9.67
CA ILE A 181 -11.41 -1.18 9.07
C ILE A 181 -12.03 -1.09 7.68
N THR A 182 -11.85 -2.12 6.84
CA THR A 182 -12.42 -2.17 5.50
C THR A 182 -13.95 -2.06 5.53
N ARG A 183 -14.61 -2.74 6.47
CA ARG A 183 -16.07 -2.66 6.66
C ARG A 183 -16.54 -1.23 6.99
N LEU A 184 -15.74 -0.44 7.70
CA LEU A 184 -16.03 0.96 8.05
C LEU A 184 -15.77 1.92 6.89
N ILE A 185 -14.81 1.59 6.02
CA ILE A 185 -14.48 2.36 4.82
C ILE A 185 -15.54 2.17 3.74
N LEU A 186 -16.08 0.96 3.56
CA LEU A 186 -17.02 0.61 2.48
C LEU A 186 -18.24 1.55 2.32
N PRO A 187 -18.93 2.00 3.39
CA PRO A 187 -20.00 3.00 3.27
C PRO A 187 -19.59 4.29 2.55
N ASN A 188 -18.29 4.61 2.56
CA ASN A 188 -17.69 5.80 1.97
C ASN A 188 -17.11 5.55 0.56
N VAL A 189 -17.25 4.35 0.00
CA VAL A 189 -16.60 3.93 -1.26
C VAL A 189 -16.82 4.87 -2.45
N LYS A 190 -17.95 5.58 -2.49
CA LYS A 190 -18.30 6.52 -3.57
C LYS A 190 -17.48 7.82 -3.55
N ARG A 191 -16.97 8.21 -2.38
CA ARG A 191 -16.13 9.40 -2.21
C ARG A 191 -14.64 9.07 -2.09
N LEU A 192 -14.27 7.80 -2.09
CA LEU A 192 -12.87 7.40 -2.09
C LEU A 192 -12.22 7.74 -3.44
N LYS A 193 -11.14 8.52 -3.39
CA LYS A 193 -10.25 8.77 -4.52
C LYS A 193 -8.97 7.94 -4.46
N LYS A 194 -8.50 7.65 -3.25
CA LYS A 194 -7.28 6.87 -3.00
C LYS A 194 -7.52 5.85 -1.92
N LEU A 195 -7.01 4.64 -2.11
CA LEU A 195 -7.11 3.55 -1.15
C LEU A 195 -5.79 2.80 -1.16
N LEU A 196 -5.09 2.86 -0.03
CA LEU A 196 -3.77 2.28 0.18
C LEU A 196 -3.87 1.26 1.32
N TYR A 197 -3.43 0.03 1.09
CA TYR A 197 -3.22 -1.00 2.10
C TYR A 197 -1.75 -1.40 2.05
N LEU A 198 -1.03 -1.16 3.13
CA LEU A 198 0.35 -1.58 3.37
C LEU A 198 0.35 -2.48 4.60
N LEU A 199 0.10 -3.77 4.41
CA LEU A 199 -0.08 -4.72 5.51
C LEU A 199 1.16 -5.59 5.71
N SER A 200 1.31 -6.22 6.87
CA SER A 200 2.43 -7.12 7.09
C SER A 200 2.24 -8.45 6.34
N ARG A 201 1.01 -8.99 6.36
CA ARG A 201 0.72 -10.36 5.88
C ARG A 201 -0.20 -10.41 4.65
N SER A 202 0.05 -11.39 3.78
CA SER A 202 -0.80 -11.67 2.62
C SER A 202 -2.21 -12.13 3.02
N SER A 203 -2.37 -12.89 4.11
CA SER A 203 -3.68 -13.24 4.69
C SER A 203 -4.57 -12.03 5.02
N SER A 204 -3.99 -10.99 5.64
CA SER A 204 -4.72 -9.76 5.97
C SER A 204 -5.18 -9.03 4.71
N LEU A 205 -4.36 -9.01 3.66
CA LEU A 205 -4.73 -8.43 2.38
C LEU A 205 -5.81 -9.26 1.66
N ALA A 206 -5.74 -10.59 1.74
CA ALA A 206 -6.78 -11.48 1.23
C ALA A 206 -8.14 -11.19 1.87
N ALA A 207 -8.15 -10.97 3.18
CA ALA A 207 -9.31 -10.53 3.95
C ALA A 207 -9.92 -9.23 3.42
N VAL A 208 -9.07 -8.22 3.19
CA VAL A 208 -9.47 -6.95 2.59
C VAL A 208 -10.07 -7.16 1.20
N ARG A 209 -9.42 -7.95 0.32
CA ARG A 209 -9.92 -8.25 -1.03
C ARG A 209 -11.32 -8.88 -1.02
N ARG A 210 -11.55 -9.84 -0.12
CA ARG A 210 -12.87 -10.49 0.03
C ARG A 210 -13.97 -9.49 0.36
N MET A 211 -13.63 -8.48 1.16
CA MET A 211 -14.54 -7.44 1.63
C MET A 211 -14.74 -6.30 0.62
N LEU A 212 -13.69 -5.92 -0.12
CA LEU A 212 -13.75 -4.89 -1.16
C LEU A 212 -14.61 -5.39 -2.33
N ARG A 213 -15.88 -5.00 -2.33
CA ARG A 213 -16.87 -5.33 -3.37
C ARG A 213 -17.64 -4.09 -3.79
N GLY A 214 -18.18 -4.13 -5.01
CA GLY A 214 -19.04 -3.08 -5.55
C GLY A 214 -18.29 -2.09 -6.45
N LYS A 215 -18.90 -0.92 -6.66
CA LYS A 215 -18.42 0.10 -7.61
C LYS A 215 -17.79 1.28 -6.87
N SER A 216 -16.58 1.66 -7.26
CA SER A 216 -15.88 2.83 -6.71
C SER A 216 -15.49 3.84 -7.80
N ARG A 217 -15.28 5.10 -7.38
CA ARG A 217 -14.67 6.17 -8.17
C ARG A 217 -13.19 6.35 -7.83
N LEU A 218 -12.57 5.28 -7.35
CA LEU A 218 -11.18 5.25 -6.96
C LEU A 218 -10.30 5.63 -8.15
N GLU A 219 -9.36 6.55 -7.93
CA GLU A 219 -8.36 6.96 -8.91
C GLU A 219 -7.01 6.26 -8.66
N GLU A 220 -6.73 5.92 -7.39
CA GLU A 220 -5.51 5.24 -6.97
C GLU A 220 -5.83 4.07 -6.04
N LEU A 221 -5.42 2.86 -6.43
CA LEU A 221 -5.48 1.67 -5.60
C LEU A 221 -4.06 1.16 -5.35
N TRP A 222 -3.72 0.97 -4.09
CA TRP A 222 -2.45 0.37 -3.67
C TRP A 222 -2.71 -0.71 -2.65
N MET A 223 -2.28 -1.93 -2.93
CA MET A 223 -2.47 -3.10 -2.08
C MET A 223 -1.17 -3.89 -2.07
N GLU A 224 -0.42 -3.78 -0.98
CA GLU A 224 0.89 -4.40 -0.82
C GLU A 224 0.98 -5.06 0.55
N CYS A 225 1.72 -6.16 0.61
CA CYS A 225 2.08 -6.80 1.85
C CYS A 225 3.58 -7.12 1.90
N GLU A 226 4.16 -7.09 3.09
CA GLU A 226 5.59 -7.37 3.28
C GLU A 226 5.92 -8.85 3.09
N GLU A 227 5.04 -9.72 3.62
CA GLU A 227 5.28 -11.14 3.78
C GLU A 227 4.12 -11.98 3.29
N ASP A 228 4.48 -13.08 2.65
CA ASP A 228 3.53 -14.11 2.31
C ASP A 228 3.49 -15.19 3.39
N ASP A 229 2.35 -15.32 4.07
CA ASP A 229 2.12 -16.34 5.10
C ASP A 229 1.40 -17.59 4.56
N GLY A 230 1.15 -17.66 3.24
CA GLY A 230 0.65 -18.85 2.56
C GLY A 230 -0.87 -19.01 2.56
N GLU A 231 -1.64 -18.10 3.15
CA GLU A 231 -3.12 -18.14 3.09
C GLU A 231 -3.71 -17.40 1.87
N GLY A 232 -2.87 -16.98 0.93
CA GLY A 232 -3.33 -16.33 -0.31
C GLY A 232 -4.19 -17.23 -1.21
N GLU A 233 -4.00 -18.55 -1.13
CA GLU A 233 -4.75 -19.55 -1.88
C GLU A 233 -5.50 -20.42 -0.86
N GLY A 234 -6.83 -20.24 -0.79
CA GLY A 234 -7.67 -20.88 0.24
C GLY A 234 -7.39 -22.37 0.39
N ASP A 235 -7.45 -22.87 1.63
CA ASP A 235 -7.20 -24.26 1.98
C ASP A 235 -7.90 -25.21 0.97
N PRO A 236 -7.15 -25.95 0.14
CA PRO A 236 -7.74 -26.84 -0.86
C PRO A 236 -8.59 -27.95 -0.22
N GLY A 237 -8.49 -28.15 1.10
CA GLY A 237 -9.32 -29.07 1.89
C GLY A 237 -10.66 -28.50 2.37
N ALA A 238 -10.89 -27.19 2.29
CA ALA A 238 -12.16 -26.58 2.68
C ALA A 238 -13.23 -26.77 1.58
N ASN A 239 -13.77 -27.99 1.50
CA ASN A 239 -14.92 -28.45 0.72
C ASN A 239 -15.58 -27.41 -0.24
N GLN A 240 -15.37 -27.68 -1.54
CA GLN A 240 -15.86 -27.08 -2.81
C GLN A 240 -17.37 -26.78 -2.94
N LEU A 241 -18.12 -26.65 -1.85
CA LEU A 241 -19.59 -26.66 -1.91
C LEU A 241 -20.23 -25.32 -2.30
N ASN A 242 -19.48 -24.27 -2.67
CA ASN A 242 -20.01 -23.05 -3.31
C ASN A 242 -18.92 -22.29 -4.14
N ASP A 243 -18.15 -23.01 -4.96
CA ASP A 243 -16.99 -22.49 -5.73
C ASP A 243 -17.28 -21.32 -6.68
N GLU A 244 -18.54 -20.97 -6.95
CA GLU A 244 -18.87 -19.83 -7.83
C GLU A 244 -18.89 -18.47 -7.11
N GLU A 245 -19.11 -18.44 -5.79
CA GLU A 245 -19.25 -17.15 -5.08
C GLU A 245 -17.92 -16.51 -4.65
N ASN A 246 -16.84 -17.31 -4.63
CA ASN A 246 -15.59 -16.96 -3.94
C ASN A 246 -14.36 -16.76 -4.82
N CYS A 247 -14.41 -17.10 -6.12
CA CYS A 247 -13.19 -17.18 -6.94
C CYS A 247 -12.85 -15.93 -7.77
N GLY A 248 -13.59 -14.83 -7.61
CA GLY A 248 -13.38 -13.61 -8.39
C GLY A 248 -13.32 -12.37 -7.52
N TRP A 249 -12.36 -11.49 -7.80
CA TRP A 249 -12.40 -10.13 -7.24
C TRP A 249 -13.55 -9.37 -7.88
N LYS A 250 -14.46 -8.82 -7.05
CA LYS A 250 -15.71 -8.15 -7.47
C LYS A 250 -15.68 -6.64 -7.18
N PHE A 251 -14.49 -6.06 -7.14
CA PHE A 251 -14.30 -4.63 -6.92
C PHE A 251 -14.10 -3.94 -8.27
N ILE A 252 -15.11 -3.21 -8.72
CA ILE A 252 -15.09 -2.59 -10.04
C ILE A 252 -14.73 -1.11 -9.90
N THR A 253 -13.65 -0.70 -10.55
CA THR A 253 -13.13 0.67 -10.47
C THR A 253 -12.93 1.29 -11.84
N PHE A 254 -13.98 1.93 -12.37
CA PHE A 254 -13.94 2.57 -13.70
C PHE A 254 -13.11 3.85 -13.79
N ALA A 255 -12.47 4.27 -12.70
CA ALA A 255 -11.74 5.53 -12.62
C ALA A 255 -10.28 5.36 -12.21
N VAL A 256 -9.82 4.12 -11.99
CA VAL A 256 -8.45 3.88 -11.54
C VAL A 256 -7.48 4.29 -12.63
N LYS A 257 -6.53 5.13 -12.25
CA LYS A 257 -5.42 5.62 -13.07
C LYS A 257 -4.12 4.98 -12.64
N HIS A 258 -3.96 4.74 -11.34
CA HIS A 258 -2.76 4.15 -10.76
C HIS A 258 -3.14 2.92 -9.97
N LEU A 259 -2.61 1.79 -10.40
CA LEU A 259 -2.85 0.48 -9.80
C LEU A 259 -1.51 -0.06 -9.30
N HIS A 260 -1.37 -0.17 -7.99
CA HIS A 260 -0.27 -0.87 -7.35
C HIS A 260 -0.85 -2.06 -6.60
N VAL A 261 -0.49 -3.27 -7.01
CA VAL A 261 -1.05 -4.47 -6.40
C VAL A 261 0.04 -5.51 -6.23
N ASP A 262 -0.03 -6.25 -5.13
CA ASP A 262 0.73 -7.46 -5.00
C ASP A 262 0.26 -8.50 -6.03
N ASN A 263 1.10 -9.49 -6.25
CA ASN A 263 0.84 -10.49 -7.25
C ASN A 263 -0.42 -11.33 -6.95
N TYR A 264 -0.67 -11.66 -5.68
CA TYR A 264 -1.87 -12.38 -5.27
C TYR A 264 -3.15 -11.62 -5.63
N THR A 265 -3.16 -10.30 -5.40
CA THR A 265 -4.28 -9.42 -5.72
C THR A 265 -4.45 -9.34 -7.23
N PHE A 266 -3.35 -9.17 -7.95
CA PHE A 266 -3.37 -9.15 -9.41
C PHE A 266 -3.92 -10.45 -9.96
N LYS A 267 -3.34 -11.62 -9.62
CA LYS A 267 -3.79 -12.95 -10.07
C LYS A 267 -5.29 -13.18 -9.88
N LEU A 268 -5.85 -12.81 -8.73
CA LEU A 268 -7.28 -12.94 -8.48
C LEU A 268 -8.13 -12.01 -9.35
N ALA A 269 -7.60 -10.83 -9.68
CA ALA A 269 -8.20 -9.89 -10.62
C ALA A 269 -8.13 -10.37 -12.08
N CYS A 270 -7.08 -11.12 -12.41
CA CYS A 270 -6.81 -11.69 -13.72
C CYS A 270 -7.75 -12.84 -14.08
N SER A 271 -8.29 -13.50 -13.07
CA SER A 271 -9.13 -14.67 -13.24
C SER A 271 -10.24 -14.38 -14.26
N PRO A 272 -10.50 -15.26 -15.24
CA PRO A 272 -11.60 -15.10 -16.20
C PRO A 272 -12.98 -14.93 -15.54
N LYS A 273 -13.12 -15.33 -14.27
CA LYS A 273 -14.32 -15.19 -13.45
C LYS A 273 -14.34 -13.91 -12.59
N SER A 274 -13.30 -13.08 -12.66
CA SER A 274 -13.20 -11.85 -11.87
C SER A 274 -13.79 -10.67 -12.63
N ASP A 275 -14.54 -9.83 -11.92
CA ASP A 275 -14.99 -8.54 -12.42
C ASP A 275 -13.95 -7.41 -12.19
N GLY A 276 -12.78 -7.75 -11.65
CA GLY A 276 -11.88 -6.80 -10.98
C GLY A 276 -11.21 -5.81 -11.93
N PHE A 277 -10.81 -6.27 -13.11
CA PHE A 277 -10.10 -5.47 -14.12
C PHE A 277 -10.78 -5.45 -15.47
N HIS A 278 -12.12 -5.54 -15.49
CA HIS A 278 -12.85 -5.13 -16.68
C HIS A 278 -12.79 -3.60 -16.79
N ASP A 279 -12.27 -3.09 -17.91
CA ASP A 279 -12.08 -1.66 -18.19
C ASP A 279 -10.81 -1.01 -17.57
N LEU A 280 -9.62 -1.55 -17.91
CA LEU A 280 -8.33 -0.92 -17.61
C LEU A 280 -8.00 0.24 -18.56
N ILE A 281 -8.95 0.71 -19.37
CA ILE A 281 -8.74 1.73 -20.42
C ILE A 281 -8.15 3.01 -19.85
N ARG A 282 -8.43 3.34 -18.58
CA ARG A 282 -7.95 4.57 -17.93
C ARG A 282 -6.70 4.40 -17.09
N VAL A 283 -6.16 3.18 -17.01
CA VAL A 283 -4.99 2.90 -16.19
C VAL A 283 -3.76 3.42 -16.90
N HIS A 284 -3.11 4.38 -16.26
CA HIS A 284 -1.88 5.00 -16.75
C HIS A 284 -0.63 4.35 -16.15
N SER A 285 -0.77 3.74 -14.96
CA SER A 285 0.35 3.16 -14.23
C SER A 285 -0.06 1.86 -13.56
N ILE A 286 0.70 0.80 -13.83
CA ILE A 286 0.58 -0.49 -13.14
C ILE A 286 1.90 -0.77 -12.43
N THR A 287 1.83 -1.10 -11.14
CA THR A 287 2.95 -1.64 -10.38
C THR A 287 2.55 -3.00 -9.81
N LEU A 288 3.33 -4.01 -10.14
CA LEU A 288 3.20 -5.36 -9.61
C LEU A 288 4.38 -5.63 -8.68
N SER A 289 4.09 -5.99 -7.44
CA SER A 289 5.11 -6.35 -6.46
C SER A 289 4.90 -7.77 -5.93
N TRP A 290 5.99 -8.45 -5.61
CA TRP A 290 5.94 -9.70 -4.85
C TRP A 290 6.44 -9.46 -3.43
N PRO A 291 5.70 -9.95 -2.41
CA PRO A 291 6.17 -9.97 -1.03
C PRO A 291 7.54 -10.66 -0.94
N ARG A 292 8.36 -10.30 0.04
CA ARG A 292 9.62 -11.05 0.20
C ARG A 292 9.27 -12.43 0.74
N LEU A 293 9.73 -13.48 0.05
CA LEU A 293 9.72 -14.81 0.65
C LEU A 293 10.57 -14.71 1.93
N VAL A 294 9.97 -15.06 3.06
CA VAL A 294 10.72 -15.23 4.30
C VAL A 294 11.68 -16.38 4.05
N ALA A 295 12.92 -16.07 3.69
CA ALA A 295 13.96 -17.05 3.66
C ALA A 295 14.06 -17.57 5.10
N ASP A 296 13.73 -18.84 5.32
CA ASP A 296 13.85 -19.50 6.62
C ASP A 296 15.29 -19.36 7.10
N SER A 297 15.57 -18.27 7.83
CA SER A 297 16.92 -17.85 8.18
C SER A 297 17.53 -18.69 9.30
N GLY A 298 16.96 -19.87 9.58
CA GLY A 298 17.19 -20.63 10.80
C GLY A 298 17.76 -22.05 10.63
N SER A 299 17.60 -22.72 9.49
CA SER A 299 18.15 -24.07 9.31
C SER A 299 19.45 -24.03 8.51
N GLY A 300 20.54 -23.68 9.21
CA GLY A 300 21.89 -23.82 8.68
C GLY A 300 22.21 -25.29 8.40
N GLY A 301 21.95 -25.78 7.20
CA GLY A 301 22.40 -27.10 6.77
C GLY A 301 21.60 -27.66 5.60
N SER A 302 22.27 -27.80 4.45
CA SER A 302 21.82 -28.45 3.21
C SER A 302 21.00 -27.54 2.27
N GLY A 303 21.55 -27.33 1.07
CA GLY A 303 21.12 -26.28 0.16
C GLY A 303 19.77 -26.51 -0.49
N GLY A 304 18.94 -25.46 -0.45
CA GLY A 304 18.31 -24.86 -1.64
C GLY A 304 17.41 -25.70 -2.54
N THR A 305 17.08 -26.94 -2.19
CA THR A 305 15.98 -27.65 -2.84
C THR A 305 14.69 -27.11 -2.27
N ALA A 306 13.89 -26.45 -3.13
CA ALA A 306 12.55 -25.97 -2.82
C ALA A 306 11.85 -26.94 -1.87
N GLY A 307 11.41 -26.44 -0.71
CA GLY A 307 10.81 -27.23 0.36
C GLY A 307 9.79 -28.20 -0.23
N ILE A 308 10.19 -29.46 -0.27
CA ILE A 308 9.28 -30.56 -0.55
C ILE A 308 8.45 -30.66 0.73
N ASP A 309 7.13 -30.50 0.61
CA ASP A 309 6.26 -30.74 1.76
C ASP A 309 6.39 -32.20 2.25
N ASP A 310 5.88 -32.50 3.44
CA ASP A 310 5.91 -33.87 4.00
C ASP A 310 5.23 -34.91 3.07
N HIS A 311 4.55 -34.47 2.01
CA HIS A 311 3.92 -35.30 1.00
C HIS A 311 4.75 -35.51 -0.28
N GLY A 312 6.00 -35.06 -0.32
CA GLY A 312 6.83 -35.25 -1.50
C GLY A 312 6.47 -34.30 -2.65
N CYS A 313 5.50 -33.40 -2.46
CA CYS A 313 5.15 -32.40 -3.45
C CYS A 313 6.07 -31.20 -3.23
N LEU A 314 6.78 -30.80 -4.29
CA LEU A 314 7.28 -29.43 -4.36
C LEU A 314 6.09 -28.53 -4.05
N ARG A 315 6.18 -27.70 -2.99
CA ARG A 315 5.19 -26.64 -2.72
C ARG A 315 4.95 -25.97 -4.06
N ARG A 316 3.82 -26.31 -4.70
CA ARG A 316 3.52 -25.78 -6.03
C ARG A 316 3.54 -24.28 -5.86
N SER A 317 3.99 -23.64 -6.92
CA SER A 317 4.20 -22.23 -7.09
C SER A 317 2.92 -21.42 -6.90
N ALA A 318 2.38 -21.48 -5.69
CA ALA A 318 1.21 -20.78 -5.23
C ALA A 318 1.45 -19.30 -5.48
N GLY A 319 0.45 -18.67 -6.10
CA GLY A 319 0.49 -17.26 -6.46
C GLY A 319 1.11 -16.92 -7.82
N ARG A 320 1.84 -17.81 -8.51
CA ARG A 320 2.45 -17.41 -9.79
C ARG A 320 1.39 -17.07 -10.84
N ILE A 321 1.65 -15.99 -11.59
CA ILE A 321 0.85 -15.59 -12.76
C ILE A 321 1.44 -16.26 -13.98
N ASP A 322 0.56 -16.84 -14.79
CA ASP A 322 0.94 -17.27 -16.13
C ASP A 322 1.24 -16.04 -17.00
N PHE A 323 2.39 -16.05 -17.68
CA PHE A 323 2.83 -14.90 -18.46
C PHE A 323 1.84 -14.51 -19.57
N ARG A 324 1.09 -15.46 -20.14
CA ARG A 324 0.07 -15.17 -21.15
C ARG A 324 -1.14 -14.47 -20.55
N GLU A 325 -1.57 -14.87 -19.36
CA GLU A 325 -2.65 -14.19 -18.63
C GLU A 325 -2.26 -12.74 -18.31
N PHE A 326 -1.01 -12.53 -17.89
CA PHE A 326 -0.46 -11.19 -17.67
C PHE A 326 -0.51 -10.32 -18.92
N LEU A 327 -0.05 -10.84 -20.07
CA LEU A 327 -0.11 -10.10 -21.34
C LEU A 327 -1.55 -9.78 -21.75
N ALA A 328 -2.48 -10.72 -21.59
CA ALA A 328 -3.89 -10.50 -21.93
C ALA A 328 -4.48 -9.33 -21.15
N ILE A 329 -4.04 -9.10 -19.92
CA ILE A 329 -4.52 -8.00 -19.09
C ILE A 329 -3.87 -6.68 -19.44
N LEU A 330 -2.58 -6.70 -19.78
CA LEU A 330 -1.92 -5.51 -20.29
C LEU A 330 -2.60 -5.01 -21.59
N GLN A 331 -3.07 -5.91 -22.46
CA GLN A 331 -3.82 -5.54 -23.67
C GLN A 331 -5.10 -4.75 -23.37
N GLU A 332 -5.71 -4.93 -22.20
CA GLU A 332 -6.90 -4.17 -21.77
C GLU A 332 -6.57 -2.75 -21.28
N ALA A 333 -5.28 -2.38 -21.20
CA ALA A 333 -4.78 -1.10 -20.72
C ALA A 333 -4.05 -0.30 -21.84
N PRO A 334 -4.73 0.14 -22.91
CA PRO A 334 -4.10 0.84 -24.04
C PRO A 334 -3.44 2.18 -23.68
N ASP A 335 -3.90 2.83 -22.60
CA ASP A 335 -3.37 4.11 -22.11
C ASP A 335 -2.26 3.93 -21.05
N LEU A 336 -1.77 2.69 -20.85
CA LEU A 336 -0.71 2.39 -19.90
C LEU A 336 0.59 3.10 -20.30
N LYS A 337 1.06 4.01 -19.45
CA LYS A 337 2.31 4.79 -19.64
C LYS A 337 3.46 4.24 -18.82
N CYS A 338 3.17 3.72 -17.64
CA CYS A 338 4.17 3.25 -16.69
C CYS A 338 3.87 1.80 -16.26
N LEU A 339 4.85 0.92 -16.41
CA LEU A 339 4.78 -0.45 -15.91
C LEU A 339 5.96 -0.72 -14.98
N THR A 340 5.68 -1.07 -13.74
CA THR A 340 6.70 -1.50 -12.78
C THR A 340 6.44 -2.94 -12.36
N ILE A 341 7.47 -3.78 -12.39
CA ILE A 341 7.42 -5.19 -11.98
C ILE A 341 8.55 -5.41 -10.98
N ARG A 342 8.22 -5.82 -9.76
CA ARG A 342 9.17 -6.07 -8.67
C ARG A 342 9.11 -7.53 -8.22
N ASN A 343 10.27 -8.14 -7.96
CA ASN A 343 10.41 -9.48 -7.37
C ASN A 343 9.65 -10.58 -8.14
N GLU A 344 9.82 -10.61 -9.47
CA GLU A 344 9.10 -11.45 -10.44
C GLU A 344 8.99 -12.95 -10.08
N GLN A 345 7.76 -13.49 -10.08
CA GLN A 345 7.50 -14.95 -10.07
C GLN A 345 6.38 -15.35 -11.05
N PHE A 346 6.70 -15.41 -12.33
CA PHE A 346 5.82 -15.83 -13.40
C PHE A 346 6.10 -17.28 -13.82
N GLU A 347 5.08 -17.89 -14.40
CA GLU A 347 5.12 -19.17 -15.13
C GLU A 347 4.90 -18.96 -16.62
N GLY A 348 5.06 -20.03 -17.42
CA GLY A 348 4.87 -19.94 -18.87
C GLY A 348 5.93 -19.12 -19.61
N LEU A 349 7.07 -18.83 -18.96
CA LEU A 349 8.15 -18.06 -19.59
C LEU A 349 8.90 -18.84 -20.68
N ASP A 350 8.83 -20.17 -20.63
CA ASP A 350 9.43 -21.09 -21.60
C ASP A 350 8.47 -21.46 -22.74
N ASP A 351 7.25 -20.93 -22.75
CA ASP A 351 6.30 -21.14 -23.85
C ASP A 351 6.75 -20.34 -25.08
N ASP A 352 7.00 -21.03 -26.20
CA ASP A 352 7.38 -20.41 -27.47
C ASP A 352 6.20 -19.72 -28.17
N SER A 353 4.97 -19.82 -27.64
CA SER A 353 3.81 -19.16 -28.23
C SER A 353 4.05 -17.64 -28.35
N ALA A 354 4.07 -17.12 -29.57
CA ALA A 354 4.32 -15.70 -29.82
C ALA A 354 3.04 -14.90 -29.52
N VAL A 355 2.75 -14.66 -28.25
CA VAL A 355 1.72 -13.71 -27.84
C VAL A 355 2.35 -12.32 -27.85
N VAL A 356 1.84 -11.47 -28.73
CA VAL A 356 2.22 -10.06 -28.84
C VAL A 356 1.17 -9.20 -28.14
N CYS A 357 1.63 -8.24 -27.35
CA CYS A 357 0.83 -7.30 -26.58
C CYS A 357 1.19 -5.88 -27.04
N ASP A 358 0.23 -5.22 -27.67
CA ASP A 358 0.40 -3.86 -28.18
C ASP A 358 0.17 -2.85 -27.05
N LEU A 359 1.20 -2.08 -26.70
CA LEU A 359 1.14 -1.05 -25.67
C LEU A 359 1.66 0.30 -26.22
N PRO A 360 0.88 0.97 -27.08
CA PRO A 360 1.34 2.14 -27.82
C PRO A 360 1.64 3.35 -26.92
N SER A 361 1.06 3.39 -25.72
CA SER A 361 1.25 4.49 -24.77
C SER A 361 2.40 4.25 -23.79
N LEU A 362 3.03 3.07 -23.81
CA LEU A 362 4.03 2.69 -22.81
C LEU A 362 5.30 3.51 -23.00
N ARG A 363 5.73 4.18 -21.92
CA ARG A 363 6.90 5.07 -21.92
C ARG A 363 7.95 4.65 -20.90
N PHE A 364 7.51 4.13 -19.77
CA PHE A 364 8.39 3.84 -18.64
C PHE A 364 8.20 2.39 -18.21
N VAL A 365 9.30 1.64 -18.18
CA VAL A 365 9.30 0.25 -17.68
C VAL A 365 10.36 0.10 -16.61
N THR A 366 9.95 -0.31 -15.41
CA THR A 366 10.86 -0.58 -14.29
C THR A 366 10.77 -2.06 -13.93
N LEU A 367 11.87 -2.78 -14.06
CA LEU A 367 11.99 -4.19 -13.76
C LEU A 367 12.97 -4.38 -12.59
N ASP A 368 12.45 -4.54 -11.38
CA ASP A 368 13.23 -4.63 -10.16
C ASP A 368 13.29 -6.07 -9.65
N GLY A 369 14.50 -6.65 -9.50
CA GLY A 369 14.64 -8.01 -8.99
C GLY A 369 13.97 -9.07 -9.86
N VAL A 370 14.00 -8.90 -11.19
CA VAL A 370 13.41 -9.82 -12.16
C VAL A 370 14.45 -10.74 -12.81
N ARG A 371 14.06 -11.94 -13.27
CA ARG A 371 15.00 -12.87 -13.92
C ARG A 371 15.24 -12.50 -15.39
N ALA A 372 16.45 -12.71 -15.90
CA ALA A 372 16.81 -12.43 -17.31
C ALA A 372 15.91 -13.14 -18.34
N ARG A 373 15.39 -14.33 -18.01
CA ARG A 373 14.42 -15.05 -18.86
C ARG A 373 13.09 -14.30 -19.00
N PHE A 374 12.62 -13.67 -17.92
CA PHE A 374 11.42 -12.83 -17.95
C PHE A 374 11.66 -11.63 -18.84
N ILE A 375 12.79 -10.91 -18.66
CA ILE A 375 13.14 -9.74 -19.47
C ILE A 375 13.13 -10.07 -20.96
N ARG A 376 13.83 -11.15 -21.38
CA ARG A 376 13.87 -11.56 -22.79
C ARG A 376 12.49 -11.89 -23.35
N ARG A 377 11.67 -12.60 -22.57
CA ARG A 377 10.30 -12.95 -22.97
C ARG A 377 9.42 -11.71 -23.08
N PHE A 378 9.49 -10.82 -22.08
CA PHE A 378 8.78 -9.53 -22.06
C PHE A 378 9.14 -8.66 -23.27
N CYS A 379 10.42 -8.47 -23.57
CA CYS A 379 10.85 -7.68 -24.72
C CYS A 379 10.39 -8.26 -26.08
N ARG A 380 10.24 -9.58 -26.19
CA ARG A 380 9.71 -10.23 -27.41
C ARG A 380 8.19 -10.13 -27.53
N SER A 381 7.50 -10.06 -26.40
CA SER A 381 6.04 -10.07 -26.35
C SER A 381 5.42 -8.67 -26.37
N ILE A 382 6.17 -7.63 -26.01
CA ILE A 382 5.63 -6.27 -25.94
C ILE A 382 5.95 -5.53 -27.24
N ASN A 383 4.91 -5.18 -27.97
CA ASN A 383 5.00 -4.27 -29.10
C ASN A 383 4.64 -2.86 -28.62
N ALA A 384 5.68 -2.12 -28.25
CA ALA A 384 5.58 -0.71 -27.92
C ALA A 384 6.36 0.09 -28.98
N ASP A 385 5.93 1.31 -29.24
CA ASP A 385 6.67 2.21 -30.12
C ASP A 385 8.05 2.47 -29.51
N VAL A 386 9.09 2.05 -30.21
CA VAL A 386 10.48 2.16 -29.74
C VAL A 386 10.84 3.63 -29.49
N ASP A 387 10.27 4.53 -30.28
CA ASP A 387 10.48 5.96 -30.14
C ASP A 387 9.68 6.55 -28.96
N SER A 388 8.69 5.82 -28.41
CA SER A 388 7.89 6.25 -27.25
C SER A 388 8.48 5.84 -25.91
N ILE A 389 9.30 4.78 -25.86
CA ILE A 389 9.92 4.31 -24.61
C ILE A 389 11.03 5.27 -24.21
N SER A 390 10.76 6.04 -23.15
CA SER A 390 11.66 7.05 -22.62
C SER A 390 12.69 6.47 -21.67
N ALA A 391 12.32 5.43 -20.89
CA ALA A 391 13.26 4.78 -19.98
C ALA A 391 12.89 3.33 -19.67
N VAL A 392 13.91 2.48 -19.60
CA VAL A 392 13.80 1.13 -19.02
C VAL A 392 14.86 0.96 -17.94
N ARG A 393 14.42 0.64 -16.73
CA ARG A 393 15.29 0.45 -15.57
C ARG A 393 15.27 -1.00 -15.13
N VAL A 394 16.45 -1.59 -14.97
CA VAL A 394 16.63 -2.92 -14.40
C VAL A 394 17.51 -2.80 -13.15
N SER A 395 16.99 -3.16 -11.98
CA SER A 395 17.79 -3.12 -10.75
C SER A 395 18.69 -4.37 -10.65
N GLY A 396 19.91 -4.21 -10.12
CA GLY A 396 20.84 -5.33 -9.88
C GLY A 396 22.16 -5.30 -10.67
N GLY A 397 22.41 -4.24 -11.45
CA GLY A 397 23.61 -4.07 -12.25
C GLY A 397 23.24 -3.86 -13.72
N VAL A 398 24.02 -3.04 -14.42
CA VAL A 398 23.75 -2.68 -15.81
C VAL A 398 23.85 -3.94 -16.66
N ILE A 399 22.74 -4.35 -17.29
CA ILE A 399 22.81 -5.31 -18.39
C ILE A 399 23.52 -4.56 -19.52
N VAL A 400 24.78 -4.92 -19.74
CA VAL A 400 25.58 -4.38 -20.84
C VAL A 400 24.88 -4.77 -22.14
N ARG A 401 24.72 -3.79 -23.02
CA ARG A 401 24.04 -3.87 -24.33
C ARG A 401 24.41 -5.12 -25.16
N GLU A 402 25.58 -5.71 -24.92
CA GLU A 402 26.13 -6.89 -25.59
C GLU A 402 25.50 -8.23 -25.17
N GLU A 403 24.94 -8.39 -23.95
CA GLU A 403 24.28 -9.66 -23.56
C GLU A 403 22.86 -9.80 -24.10
N LEU A 404 22.29 -8.73 -24.66
CA LEU A 404 21.02 -8.71 -25.39
C LEU A 404 21.27 -8.59 -26.90
N GLU A 405 22.19 -9.39 -27.44
CA GLU A 405 22.59 -9.40 -28.86
C GLU A 405 21.52 -9.93 -29.85
N VAL A 406 20.23 -9.90 -29.48
CA VAL A 406 19.13 -10.21 -30.40
C VAL A 406 18.06 -9.12 -30.29
N GLU A 407 18.09 -8.19 -31.24
CA GLU A 407 16.98 -7.32 -31.67
C GLU A 407 16.25 -6.48 -30.61
N CYS A 408 16.84 -6.20 -29.44
CA CYS A 408 16.34 -5.13 -28.58
C CYS A 408 16.78 -3.77 -29.13
N ARG A 409 16.21 -3.33 -30.27
CA ARG A 409 16.27 -1.92 -30.71
C ARG A 409 15.64 -0.96 -29.68
N VAL A 410 15.00 -1.51 -28.64
CA VAL A 410 14.10 -0.89 -27.68
C VAL A 410 14.79 -0.27 -26.46
N LEU A 411 16.07 -0.58 -26.19
CA LEU A 411 16.69 -0.21 -24.91
C LEU A 411 17.91 0.70 -25.12
N ASN A 412 17.68 2.01 -25.22
CA ASN A 412 18.71 2.98 -24.87
C ASN A 412 18.79 3.05 -23.34
N ILE A 413 19.64 2.20 -22.76
CA ILE A 413 20.02 2.30 -21.35
C ILE A 413 21.09 3.39 -21.28
N GLU A 414 20.71 4.60 -20.84
CA GLU A 414 21.68 5.64 -20.49
C GLU A 414 22.39 5.25 -19.18
N TYR A 415 23.72 5.40 -19.16
CA TYR A 415 24.63 5.07 -18.06
C TYR A 415 24.89 6.25 -17.15
#